data_AF-A0A644TXR6-F1
#
_entry.id   AF-A0A644TXR6-F1
#
_cell.length_a   1.000
_cell.length_b   1.000
_cell.length_c   1.000
_cell.angle_alpha   90.00
_cell.angle_beta   90.00
_cell.angle_gamma   90.00
#
_symmetry.space_group_name_H-M   'P 1'
#
loop_
_entity.id
_entity.type
_entity.pdbx_description
1 polymer ?
#
loop_
_entity_poly.entity_id
_entity_poly.type
_entity_poly.pdbx_seq_one_letter_code
_entity_poly.pdbx_strand_id
1 'polypeptide(L)'
;MLFLNRFTKTYQKLLFALGLSIVFLLITAVTRSTVKQAGGIACFFIAGILILAVFKVLFLEFVEDPDWRMKGKKVIEFLHTCLGWIVFVLVIYHSLYFLSLAFWPQNEISPNYYITGVLALIPMSLVVTSGLDKNIMAKSKEIKSSYFNHIFMTILLAVLIVIHINFQ
;
A
#
# COMPACT_ATOMS: atom_id res chain seq x y z
N MET A 1 6.62 21.88 17.61
CA MET A 1 5.17 21.55 17.77
C MET A 1 4.50 21.03 16.50
N LEU A 2 4.62 21.69 15.34
CA LEU A 2 3.98 21.24 14.09
C LEU A 2 4.45 19.86 13.59
N PHE A 3 5.75 19.55 13.74
CA PHE A 3 6.31 18.25 13.38
C PHE A 3 5.75 17.11 14.24
N LEU A 4 5.75 17.29 15.58
CA LEU A 4 5.17 16.34 16.53
C LEU A 4 3.67 16.09 16.26
N ASN A 5 2.89 17.14 16.00
CA ASN A 5 1.44 17.00 15.74
C ASN A 5 1.13 16.35 14.37
N ARG A 6 2.07 16.41 13.42
CA ARG A 6 1.96 15.71 12.12
C ARG A 6 2.32 14.23 12.28
N PHE A 7 3.38 13.93 13.02
CA PHE A 7 3.82 12.58 13.32
C PHE A 7 2.76 11.76 14.08
N THR A 8 2.11 12.38 15.07
CA THR A 8 1.01 11.76 15.83
C THR A 8 -0.18 11.42 14.96
N LYS A 9 -0.58 12.27 14.01
CA LYS A 9 -1.70 12.00 13.09
C LYS A 9 -1.40 10.88 12.10
N THR A 10 -0.18 10.78 11.59
CA THR A 10 0.23 9.67 10.71
C THR A 10 0.24 8.35 11.47
N TYR A 11 0.82 8.35 12.68
CA TYR A 11 0.85 7.18 13.54
C TYR A 11 -0.55 6.68 13.94
N GLN A 12 -1.47 7.61 14.27
CA GLN A 12 -2.87 7.27 14.54
C GLN A 12 -3.56 6.56 13.38
N LYS A 13 -3.30 6.97 12.13
CA LYS A 13 -3.87 6.31 10.95
C LYS A 13 -3.30 4.90 10.74
N LEU A 14 -1.99 4.74 10.94
CA LEU A 14 -1.33 3.44 10.84
C LEU A 14 -1.85 2.49 11.93
N LEU A 15 -1.96 2.96 13.16
CA LEU A 15 -2.56 2.20 14.27
C LEU A 15 -4.02 1.84 14.00
N PHE A 16 -4.79 2.76 13.43
CA PHE A 16 -6.19 2.48 13.06
C PHE A 16 -6.28 1.37 12.01
N ALA A 17 -5.46 1.42 10.96
CA ALA A 17 -5.43 0.39 9.93
C ALA A 17 -4.95 -0.97 10.48
N LEU A 18 -3.96 -0.97 11.38
CA LEU A 18 -3.49 -2.16 12.08
C LEU A 18 -4.61 -2.75 12.95
N GLY A 19 -5.28 -1.92 13.76
CA GLY A 19 -6.41 -2.33 14.59
C GLY A 19 -7.57 -2.89 13.77
N LEU A 20 -7.91 -2.26 12.66
CA LEU A 20 -8.93 -2.76 11.73
C LEU A 20 -8.56 -4.14 11.18
N SER A 21 -7.29 -4.34 10.82
CA SER A 21 -6.78 -5.62 10.31
C SER A 21 -6.85 -6.73 11.36
N ILE A 22 -6.52 -6.41 12.62
CA ILE A 22 -6.63 -7.35 13.75
C ILE A 22 -8.08 -7.71 14.04
N VAL A 23 -8.97 -6.71 14.08
CA VAL A 23 -10.42 -6.94 14.29
C VAL A 23 -10.99 -7.81 13.17
N PHE A 24 -10.60 -7.56 11.92
CA PHE A 24 -11.02 -8.38 10.78
C PHE A 24 -10.56 -9.84 10.95
N LEU A 25 -9.33 -10.05 11.40
CA LEU A 25 -8.76 -11.36 11.70
C LEU A 25 -9.51 -12.10 12.83
N LEU A 26 -10.00 -11.38 13.83
CA LEU A 26 -10.78 -11.96 14.93
C LEU A 26 -12.23 -12.31 14.54
N ILE A 27 -12.85 -11.53 13.63
CA ILE A 27 -14.25 -11.71 13.22
C ILE A 27 -14.41 -12.75 12.12
N THR A 28 -13.51 -12.76 11.13
CA THR A 28 -13.55 -13.80 10.09
C THR A 28 -13.01 -15.09 10.69
N ALA A 29 -13.80 -16.16 10.79
CA ALA A 29 -13.27 -17.50 11.09
C ALA A 29 -12.26 -17.87 9.98
N VAL A 30 -10.97 -17.67 10.25
CA VAL A 30 -9.96 -17.47 9.21
C VAL A 30 -9.60 -18.78 8.51
N THR A 31 -10.25 -19.08 7.39
CA THR A 31 -9.76 -20.13 6.51
C THR A 31 -8.57 -19.61 5.71
N ARG A 32 -7.58 -20.48 5.48
CA ARG A 32 -6.40 -20.16 4.67
C ARG A 32 -6.76 -19.65 3.26
N SER A 33 -7.91 -20.04 2.71
CA SER A 33 -8.35 -19.61 1.39
C SER A 33 -8.76 -18.13 1.36
N THR A 34 -9.49 -17.65 2.36
CA THR A 34 -9.93 -16.24 2.46
C THR A 34 -8.74 -15.28 2.57
N VAL A 35 -7.70 -15.67 3.32
CA VAL A 35 -6.48 -14.86 3.47
C VAL A 35 -5.61 -14.88 2.21
N LYS A 36 -5.51 -16.03 1.54
CA LYS A 36 -4.86 -16.12 0.22
C LYS A 36 -5.58 -15.20 -0.78
N GLN A 37 -6.91 -15.18 -0.78
CA GLN A 37 -7.69 -14.27 -1.60
C GLN A 37 -7.43 -12.80 -1.27
N ALA A 38 -7.30 -12.44 0.02
CA ALA A 38 -6.96 -11.07 0.42
C ALA A 38 -5.61 -10.60 -0.17
N GLY A 39 -4.60 -11.48 -0.20
CA GLY A 39 -3.32 -11.21 -0.86
C GLY A 39 -3.47 -11.00 -2.37
N GLY A 40 -4.25 -11.85 -3.04
CA GLY A 40 -4.56 -11.71 -4.47
C GLY A 40 -5.33 -10.42 -4.80
N ILE A 41 -6.33 -10.07 -3.99
CA ILE A 41 -7.11 -8.83 -4.13
C ILE A 41 -6.22 -7.61 -3.91
N ALA A 42 -5.31 -7.65 -2.94
CA ALA A 42 -4.34 -6.57 -2.74
C ALA A 42 -3.48 -6.35 -3.99
N CYS A 43 -3.00 -7.43 -4.62
CA CYS A 43 -2.26 -7.33 -5.88
C CYS A 43 -3.09 -6.71 -7.00
N PHE A 44 -4.36 -7.09 -7.12
CA PHE A 44 -5.28 -6.49 -8.09
C PHE A 44 -5.46 -4.98 -7.87
N PHE A 45 -5.63 -4.55 -6.63
CA PHE A 45 -5.72 -3.13 -6.30
C PHE A 45 -4.42 -2.37 -6.57
N ILE A 46 -3.25 -2.97 -6.30
CA ILE A 46 -1.95 -2.36 -6.65
C ILE A 46 -1.85 -2.11 -8.16
N ALA A 47 -2.25 -3.09 -8.98
CA ALA A 47 -2.30 -2.91 -10.43
C ALA A 47 -3.28 -1.79 -10.83
N GLY A 48 -4.46 -1.74 -10.20
CA GLY A 48 -5.43 -0.66 -10.40
C GLY A 48 -4.88 0.73 -10.03
N ILE A 49 -4.10 0.84 -8.95
CA ILE A 49 -3.44 2.08 -8.53
C ILE A 49 -2.41 2.54 -9.57
N LEU A 50 -1.66 1.60 -10.17
CA LEU A 50 -0.71 1.90 -11.24
C LEU A 50 -1.41 2.41 -12.50
N ILE A 51 -2.50 1.76 -12.91
CA ILE A 51 -3.33 2.22 -14.03
C ILE A 51 -3.90 3.60 -13.75
N LEU A 52 -4.40 3.84 -12.53
CA LEU A 52 -4.91 5.15 -12.11
C LEU A 52 -3.84 6.24 -12.17
N ALA A 53 -2.57 5.90 -11.89
CA ALA A 53 -1.46 6.84 -12.01
C ALA A 53 -1.19 7.21 -13.48
N VAL A 54 -1.23 6.26 -14.41
CA VAL A 54 -1.13 6.54 -15.85
C VAL A 54 -2.31 7.37 -16.33
N PHE A 55 -3.53 7.00 -15.92
CA PHE A 55 -4.75 7.75 -16.23
C PHE A 55 -4.68 9.19 -15.73
N LYS A 56 -4.11 9.42 -14.53
CA LYS A 56 -3.87 10.76 -14.00
C LYS A 56 -3.03 11.61 -14.95
N VAL A 57 -1.93 11.04 -15.46
CA VAL A 57 -1.02 11.76 -16.37
C VAL A 57 -1.74 12.11 -17.66
N LEU A 58 -2.43 11.13 -18.27
CA LEU A 58 -3.22 11.36 -19.49
C LEU A 58 -4.30 12.43 -19.27
N PHE A 59 -5.08 12.33 -18.19
CA PHE A 59 -6.10 13.31 -17.86
C PHE A 59 -5.54 14.74 -17.74
N LEU A 60 -4.39 14.89 -17.08
CA LEU A 60 -3.75 16.20 -16.91
C LEU A 60 -3.11 16.75 -18.20
N GLU A 61 -2.83 15.89 -19.17
CA GLU A 61 -2.30 16.28 -20.48
C GLU A 61 -3.43 16.80 -21.40
N PHE A 62 -4.58 16.11 -21.41
CA PHE A 62 -5.68 16.42 -22.34
C PHE A 62 -6.69 17.46 -21.83
N VAL A 63 -6.75 17.70 -20.51
CA VAL A 63 -7.67 18.70 -19.95
C VAL A 63 -7.00 20.06 -19.84
N GLU A 64 -7.33 20.95 -20.77
CA GLU A 64 -6.81 22.33 -20.82
C GLU A 64 -7.50 23.25 -19.81
N ASP A 65 -8.78 23.03 -19.53
CA ASP A 65 -9.55 23.85 -18.59
C ASP A 65 -8.99 23.72 -17.16
N PRO A 66 -8.55 24.84 -16.54
CA PRO A 66 -7.86 24.81 -15.25
C PRO A 66 -8.76 24.34 -14.10
N ASP A 67 -10.06 24.62 -14.13
CA ASP A 67 -11.00 24.24 -13.08
C ASP A 67 -11.28 22.73 -13.13
N TRP A 68 -11.52 22.20 -14.33
CA TRP A 68 -11.69 20.76 -14.54
C TRP A 68 -10.42 19.98 -14.23
N ARG A 69 -9.26 20.51 -14.63
CA ARG A 69 -7.95 19.92 -14.34
C ARG A 69 -7.72 19.80 -12.83
N MET A 70 -8.02 20.85 -12.08
CA MET A 70 -7.87 20.86 -10.62
C MET A 70 -8.87 19.92 -9.92
N LYS A 71 -10.14 19.91 -10.33
CA LYS A 71 -11.15 19.00 -9.77
C LYS A 71 -10.79 17.54 -10.05
N GLY A 72 -10.47 17.19 -11.29
CA GLY A 72 -10.10 15.83 -11.66
C GLY A 72 -8.83 15.35 -10.95
N LYS A 73 -7.81 16.21 -10.83
CA LYS A 73 -6.61 15.90 -10.03
C LYS A 73 -6.96 15.48 -8.60
N LYS A 74 -7.83 16.23 -7.92
CA LYS A 74 -8.25 15.94 -6.54
C LYS A 74 -9.00 14.62 -6.43
N VAL A 75 -9.89 14.33 -7.37
CA VAL A 75 -10.64 13.06 -7.39
C VAL A 75 -9.70 11.88 -7.59
N ILE A 76 -8.77 11.97 -8.54
CA ILE A 76 -7.82 10.89 -8.83
C ILE A 76 -6.86 10.68 -7.65
N GLU A 77 -6.40 11.74 -7.00
CA GLU A 77 -5.57 11.65 -5.78
C GLU A 77 -6.32 11.04 -4.60
N PHE A 78 -7.61 11.38 -4.45
CA PHE A 78 -8.48 10.76 -3.45
C PHE A 78 -8.63 9.25 -3.70
N LEU A 79 -8.98 8.85 -4.93
CA LEU A 79 -9.11 7.44 -5.30
C LEU A 79 -7.81 6.67 -5.08
N HIS A 80 -6.68 7.22 -5.51
CA HIS A 80 -5.35 6.62 -5.30
C HIS A 80 -5.08 6.40 -3.80
N THR A 81 -5.38 7.39 -2.97
CA THR A 81 -5.20 7.31 -1.52
C THR A 81 -6.13 6.26 -0.89
N CYS A 82 -7.40 6.23 -1.29
CA CYS A 82 -8.37 5.25 -0.79
C CYS A 82 -7.96 3.81 -1.14
N LEU A 83 -7.58 3.57 -2.40
CA LEU A 83 -7.11 2.26 -2.84
C LEU A 83 -5.82 1.87 -2.10
N GLY A 84 -4.88 2.80 -1.91
CA GLY A 84 -3.66 2.57 -1.14
C GLY A 84 -3.94 2.10 0.29
N TRP A 85 -4.93 2.70 0.97
CA TRP A 85 -5.36 2.25 2.29
C TRP A 85 -6.00 0.86 2.29
N ILE A 86 -6.83 0.55 1.29
CA ILE A 86 -7.44 -0.78 1.15
C ILE A 86 -6.34 -1.84 0.98
N VAL A 87 -5.36 -1.59 0.08
CA VAL A 87 -4.20 -2.48 -0.10
C VAL A 87 -3.46 -2.67 1.21
N PHE A 88 -3.17 -1.59 1.94
CA PHE A 88 -2.44 -1.66 3.20
C PHE A 88 -3.13 -2.54 4.24
N VAL A 89 -4.44 -2.38 4.41
CA VAL A 89 -5.24 -3.22 5.33
C VAL A 89 -5.22 -4.68 4.90
N LEU A 90 -5.42 -4.97 3.61
CA LEU A 90 -5.40 -6.35 3.09
C LEU A 90 -4.02 -7.01 3.26
N VAL A 91 -2.93 -6.28 3.00
CA VAL A 91 -1.56 -6.78 3.13
C VAL A 91 -1.21 -7.03 4.59
N ILE A 92 -1.59 -6.14 5.52
CA ILE A 92 -1.39 -6.37 6.96
C ILE A 92 -2.21 -7.58 7.41
N TYR A 93 -3.48 -7.65 7.04
CA TYR A 93 -4.34 -8.79 7.35
C TYR A 93 -3.73 -10.11 6.85
N HIS A 94 -3.28 -10.13 5.58
CA HIS A 94 -2.59 -11.27 4.99
C HIS A 94 -1.32 -11.65 5.77
N SER A 95 -0.47 -10.68 6.06
CA SER A 95 0.81 -10.90 6.72
C SER A 95 0.64 -11.38 8.16
N LEU A 96 -0.30 -10.81 8.93
CA LEU A 96 -0.55 -11.19 10.31
C LEU A 96 -1.03 -12.64 10.43
N TYR A 97 -1.86 -13.10 9.50
CA TYR A 97 -2.30 -14.50 9.47
C TYR A 97 -1.15 -15.45 9.17
N PHE A 98 -0.34 -15.18 8.15
CA PHE A 98 0.79 -16.07 7.86
C PHE A 98 1.84 -16.03 8.97
N LEU A 99 2.05 -14.88 9.61
CA LEU A 99 2.88 -14.76 10.79
C LEU A 99 2.36 -15.64 11.94
N SER A 100 1.05 -15.67 12.21
CA SER A 100 0.50 -16.55 13.25
C SER A 100 0.68 -18.03 12.92
N LEU A 101 0.58 -18.40 11.64
CA LEU A 101 0.87 -19.75 11.15
C LEU A 101 2.35 -20.15 11.29
N ALA A 102 3.29 -19.19 11.23
CA ALA A 102 4.72 -19.48 11.40
C ALA A 102 5.06 -20.02 12.80
N PHE A 103 4.24 -19.70 13.81
CA PHE A 103 4.37 -20.24 15.17
C PHE A 103 3.63 -21.57 15.36
N TRP A 104 2.97 -22.10 14.32
CA TRP A 104 2.27 -23.38 14.37
C TRP A 104 3.08 -24.47 13.64
N PRO A 105 3.58 -25.50 14.35
CA PRO A 105 4.55 -26.46 13.82
C PRO A 105 4.01 -27.40 12.73
N GLN A 106 2.72 -27.35 12.41
CA GLN A 106 2.06 -28.23 11.44
C GLN A 106 1.91 -27.60 10.04
N ASN A 107 2.46 -26.41 9.80
CA ASN A 107 2.31 -25.72 8.52
C ASN A 107 3.48 -26.00 7.57
N GLU A 108 3.21 -26.69 6.47
CA GLU A 108 4.17 -26.98 5.38
C GLU A 108 4.44 -25.78 4.45
N ILE A 109 4.52 -24.56 5.02
CA ILE A 109 4.78 -23.36 4.22
C ILE A 109 6.28 -23.18 4.05
N SER A 110 6.72 -22.99 2.81
CA SER A 110 8.13 -22.79 2.49
C SER A 110 8.69 -21.57 3.25
N PRO A 111 9.89 -21.68 3.86
CA PRO A 111 10.59 -20.53 4.44
C PRO A 111 10.76 -19.36 3.45
N ASN A 112 10.91 -19.66 2.15
CA ASN A 112 11.04 -18.65 1.10
C ASN A 112 9.78 -17.79 0.94
N TYR A 113 8.59 -18.34 1.23
CA TYR A 113 7.35 -17.59 1.23
C TYR A 113 7.37 -16.49 2.30
N TYR A 114 7.82 -16.84 3.51
CA TYR A 114 7.94 -15.88 4.62
C TYR A 114 8.99 -14.81 4.34
N ILE A 115 10.17 -15.21 3.85
CA ILE A 115 11.27 -14.29 3.55
C ILE A 115 10.84 -13.27 2.49
N THR A 116 10.27 -13.73 1.38
CA THR A 116 9.82 -12.85 0.29
C THR A 116 8.67 -11.94 0.72
N GLY A 117 7.77 -12.42 1.58
CA GLY A 117 6.70 -11.61 2.18
C GLY A 117 7.24 -10.48 3.06
N VAL A 118 8.19 -10.78 3.96
CA VAL A 118 8.84 -9.78 4.80
C VAL A 118 9.62 -8.76 3.96
N LEU A 119 10.33 -9.21 2.93
CA LEU A 119 11.05 -8.32 2.03
C LEU A 119 10.10 -7.38 1.27
N ALA A 120 8.91 -7.84 0.87
CA ALA A 120 7.90 -7.00 0.22
C ALA A 120 7.24 -5.98 1.17
N LEU A 121 7.16 -6.28 2.48
CA LEU A 121 6.60 -5.36 3.48
C LEU A 121 7.45 -4.09 3.68
N ILE A 122 8.77 -4.17 3.45
CA ILE A 122 9.69 -3.03 3.60
C ILE A 122 9.34 -1.92 2.59
N PRO A 123 9.37 -2.14 1.26
CA PRO A 123 8.99 -1.12 0.29
C PRO A 123 7.51 -0.75 0.41
N MET A 124 6.62 -1.66 0.78
CA MET A 124 5.22 -1.30 1.07
C MET A 124 5.12 -0.24 2.16
N SER A 125 5.85 -0.40 3.26
CA SER A 125 5.89 0.57 4.36
C SER A 125 6.47 1.92 3.90
N LEU A 126 7.50 1.90 3.06
CA LEU A 126 8.10 3.12 2.47
C LEU A 126 7.13 3.82 1.51
N VAL A 127 6.41 3.09 0.67
CA VAL A 127 5.40 3.62 -0.26
C VAL A 127 4.25 4.27 0.53
N VAL A 128 3.72 3.60 1.55
CA VAL A 128 2.64 4.13 2.38
C VAL A 128 3.09 5.37 3.15
N THR A 129 4.23 5.30 3.84
CA THR A 129 4.71 6.43 4.66
C THR A 129 5.09 7.64 3.82
N SER A 130 5.74 7.44 2.67
CA SER A 130 6.00 8.53 1.72
C SER A 130 4.69 9.11 1.19
N GLY A 131 3.72 8.27 0.78
CA GLY A 131 2.40 8.68 0.28
C GLY A 131 1.54 9.50 1.26
N LEU A 132 1.77 9.35 2.58
CA LEU A 132 1.07 10.11 3.61
C LEU A 132 1.59 11.52 3.82
N ASP A 133 2.78 11.84 3.30
CA ASP A 133 3.27 13.20 3.32
C ASP A 133 2.56 14.04 2.24
N LYS A 134 1.63 14.89 2.68
CA LYS A 134 0.90 15.84 1.81
C LYS A 134 1.83 16.78 1.02
N ASN A 135 3.12 16.82 1.35
CA ASN A 135 4.12 17.62 0.67
C ASN A 135 4.84 16.92 -0.49
N ILE A 136 4.51 15.68 -0.89
CA ILE A 136 5.13 15.05 -2.08
C ILE A 136 5.03 15.95 -3.34
N MET A 137 4.02 16.82 -3.43
CA MET A 137 3.88 17.78 -4.54
C MET A 137 4.11 19.26 -4.16
N ALA A 138 4.41 19.60 -2.90
CA ALA A 138 4.38 20.99 -2.42
C ALA A 138 5.78 21.60 -2.21
N LYS A 139 6.34 22.17 -3.30
CA LYS A 139 7.39 23.23 -3.33
C LYS A 139 8.68 23.02 -2.50
N SER A 140 9.71 22.41 -3.12
CA SER A 140 11.13 22.77 -2.98
C SER A 140 11.96 21.94 -3.98
N LYS A 141 13.17 22.38 -4.35
CA LYS A 141 14.09 21.64 -5.23
C LYS A 141 14.50 20.25 -4.67
N GLU A 142 14.25 19.96 -3.40
CA GLU A 142 14.51 18.65 -2.75
C GLU A 142 13.36 17.64 -2.97
N ILE A 143 12.16 18.09 -3.32
CA ILE A 143 10.93 17.27 -3.39
C ILE A 143 10.89 16.33 -4.61
N LYS A 144 11.68 16.63 -5.66
CA LYS A 144 11.87 15.72 -6.81
C LYS A 144 12.35 14.32 -6.35
N SER A 145 13.13 14.27 -5.27
CA SER A 145 13.65 13.03 -4.70
C SER A 145 12.55 12.17 -4.06
N SER A 146 11.62 12.76 -3.30
CA SER A 146 10.58 12.00 -2.61
C SER A 146 9.57 11.34 -3.57
N TYR A 147 9.12 12.07 -4.60
CA TYR A 147 8.24 11.52 -5.63
C TYR A 147 8.93 10.40 -6.44
N PHE A 148 10.19 10.60 -6.82
CA PHE A 148 10.97 9.58 -7.52
C PHE A 148 11.18 8.34 -6.64
N ASN A 149 11.49 8.52 -5.36
CA ASN A 149 11.63 7.43 -4.40
C ASN A 149 10.32 6.65 -4.22
N HIS A 150 9.17 7.35 -4.17
CA HIS A 150 7.86 6.70 -4.09
C HIS A 150 7.60 5.81 -5.31
N ILE A 151 7.88 6.30 -6.53
CA ILE A 151 7.76 5.49 -7.75
C ILE A 151 8.74 4.31 -7.72
N PHE A 152 10.00 4.56 -7.41
CA PHE A 152 11.03 3.53 -7.38
C PHE A 152 10.67 2.40 -6.39
N MET A 153 10.24 2.76 -5.18
CA MET A 153 9.79 1.79 -4.18
C MET A 153 8.52 1.07 -4.61
N THR A 154 7.63 1.71 -5.38
CA THR A 154 6.45 1.05 -5.95
C THR A 154 6.83 0.01 -7.01
N ILE A 155 7.81 0.31 -7.88
CA ILE A 155 8.34 -0.64 -8.86
C ILE A 155 9.02 -1.81 -8.15
N LEU A 156 9.86 -1.52 -7.16
CA LEU A 156 10.51 -2.55 -6.34
C LEU A 156 9.49 -3.44 -5.63
N LEU A 157 8.45 -2.84 -5.06
CA LEU A 157 7.34 -3.57 -4.45
C LEU A 157 6.65 -4.50 -5.46
N ALA A 158 6.36 -4.02 -6.67
CA ALA A 158 5.73 -4.84 -7.71
C ALA A 158 6.60 -6.05 -8.09
N VAL A 159 7.92 -5.85 -8.25
CA VAL A 159 8.86 -6.95 -8.52
C VAL A 159 8.88 -7.97 -7.37
N LEU A 160 8.95 -7.51 -6.13
CA LEU A 160 8.94 -8.40 -4.96
C LEU A 160 7.61 -9.14 -4.80
N ILE A 161 6.48 -8.52 -5.16
CA ILE A 161 5.18 -9.19 -5.20
C ILE A 161 5.18 -10.32 -6.22
N VAL A 162 5.71 -10.08 -7.44
CA VAL A 162 5.83 -11.13 -8.47
C VAL A 162 6.69 -12.27 -7.95
N ILE A 163 7.82 -11.97 -7.31
CA ILE A 163 8.68 -12.99 -6.70
C ILE A 163 7.91 -13.76 -5.60
N HIS A 164 7.23 -13.06 -4.69
CA HIS A 164 6.50 -13.66 -3.58
C HIS A 164 5.39 -14.60 -4.03
N ILE A 165 4.62 -14.22 -5.06
CA ILE A 165 3.56 -15.06 -5.62
C ILE A 165 4.12 -16.37 -6.20
N ASN A 166 5.35 -16.37 -6.73
CA ASN A 166 6.00 -17.58 -7.24
C ASN A 166 6.46 -18.56 -6.14
N PHE A 167 6.43 -18.15 -4.86
CA PHE A 167 6.76 -19.00 -3.72
C PHE A 167 5.54 -19.41 -2.87
N GLN A 168 4.32 -19.05 -3.31
CA GLN A 168 3.05 -19.34 -2.63
C GLN A 168 2.51 -20.76 -2.88
#